data_AF-A0A7J2YS02-F1
#
_entry.id   AF-A0A7J2YS02-F1
#
_cell.length_a   1.000
_cell.length_b   1.000
_cell.length_c   1.000
_cell.angle_alpha   90.00
_cell.angle_beta   90.00
_cell.angle_gamma   90.00
#
_symmetry.space_group_name_H-M   'P 1'
#
loop_
_entity.id
_entity.type
_entity.pdbx_description
1 polymer ?
#
loop_
_entity_poly.entity_id
_entity_poly.type
_entity_poly.pdbx_seq_one_letter_code
_entity_poly.pdbx_strand_id
1 'polypeptide(L)'
;MRKQTLTIGSEYGAEYAGTYIFGEITWAKRSRIIQKHTKYHPISGQVQASDFIAIQAETIWAALKEQPQTNPLSLEKLLGEETGVPIALGELLSQVVNGLCALTQEETAFLSEPSAAKNPTQQSPTFDSAKNSAGLPQNSAGNPPAPSTSTLLSSTK
;
A
#
# COMPACT_ATOMS: atom_id res chain seq x y z
N MET A 1 -19.80 -9.73 9.63
CA MET A 1 -18.35 -9.65 9.89
C MET A 1 -17.84 -11.03 10.18
N ARG A 2 -16.77 -11.45 9.50
CA ARG A 2 -16.19 -12.78 9.65
C ARG A 2 -15.58 -12.97 11.04
N LYS A 3 -15.54 -14.21 11.52
CA LYS A 3 -14.88 -14.60 12.76
C LYS A 3 -14.03 -15.83 12.53
N GLN A 4 -12.95 -15.96 13.29
CA GLN A 4 -12.08 -17.12 13.29
C GLN A 4 -11.72 -17.46 14.73
N THR A 5 -11.93 -18.73 15.09
CA THR A 5 -11.50 -19.28 16.36
C THR A 5 -10.12 -19.91 16.17
N LEU A 6 -9.20 -19.57 17.06
CA LEU A 6 -7.85 -20.10 17.11
C LEU A 6 -7.65 -20.76 18.48
N THR A 7 -7.39 -22.07 18.48
CA THR A 7 -7.00 -22.80 19.69
C THR A 7 -5.50 -22.94 19.70
N ILE A 8 -4.87 -22.45 20.77
CA ILE A 8 -3.43 -22.47 20.97
C ILE A 8 -3.11 -23.44 22.10
N GLY A 9 -2.16 -24.35 21.87
CA GLY A 9 -1.68 -25.25 22.92
C GLY A 9 -0.54 -24.63 23.73
N SER A 10 0.27 -25.47 24.36
CA SER A 10 1.43 -25.02 25.14
C SER A 10 2.70 -24.84 24.30
N GLU A 11 2.63 -24.98 22.97
CA GLU A 11 3.79 -24.90 22.06
C GLU A 11 4.43 -23.50 21.99
N TYR A 12 3.68 -22.44 22.31
CA TYR A 12 4.19 -21.07 22.38
C TYR A 12 4.44 -20.58 23.82
N GLY A 13 4.27 -21.46 24.82
CA GLY A 13 4.26 -21.11 26.24
C GLY A 13 2.90 -21.44 26.87
N ALA A 14 2.93 -22.02 28.07
CA ALA A 14 1.71 -22.42 28.79
C ALA A 14 0.80 -21.24 29.11
N GLU A 15 1.39 -20.05 29.20
CA GLU A 15 0.72 -18.78 29.46
C GLU A 15 -0.06 -18.23 28.25
N TYR A 16 0.14 -18.78 27.05
CA TYR A 16 -0.62 -18.42 25.84
C TYR A 16 -1.61 -19.51 25.43
N ALA A 17 -1.68 -20.61 26.19
CA ALA A 17 -2.58 -21.71 25.88
C ALA A 17 -4.04 -21.29 26.09
N GLY A 18 -4.89 -21.64 25.13
CA GLY A 18 -6.33 -21.46 25.23
C GLY A 18 -6.99 -21.06 23.90
N THR A 19 -8.23 -20.61 24.00
CA THR A 19 -9.06 -20.29 22.84
C THR A 19 -9.15 -18.77 22.66
N TYR A 20 -8.76 -18.33 21.46
CA TYR A 20 -8.85 -16.94 21.03
C TYR A 20 -9.89 -16.83 19.92
N ILE A 21 -10.71 -15.78 19.98
CA ILE A 21 -11.69 -15.48 18.94
C ILE A 21 -11.33 -14.16 18.31
N PHE A 22 -10.98 -14.22 17.03
CA PHE A 22 -10.73 -13.05 16.20
C PHE A 22 -11.98 -12.72 15.38
N GLY A 23 -12.23 -11.43 15.22
CA GLY A 23 -13.28 -10.89 14.37
C GLY A 23 -12.70 -9.88 13.41
N GLU A 24 -13.19 -9.91 12.18
CA GLU A 24 -12.93 -8.89 11.17
C GLU A 24 -13.17 -7.49 11.76
N ILE A 25 -12.26 -6.56 11.49
CA ILE A 25 -12.44 -5.14 11.82
C ILE A 25 -13.01 -4.40 10.61
N THR A 26 -13.71 -3.30 10.85
CA THR A 26 -14.22 -2.47 9.76
C THR A 26 -13.08 -1.76 9.04
N TRP A 27 -13.27 -1.45 7.77
CA TRP A 27 -12.34 -0.62 7.00
C TRP A 27 -12.00 0.68 7.75
N ALA A 28 -13.00 1.38 8.30
CA ALA A 28 -12.78 2.61 9.04
C ALA A 28 -11.92 2.43 10.31
N LYS A 29 -12.05 1.30 11.02
CA LYS A 29 -11.21 1.01 12.19
C LYS A 29 -9.77 0.77 11.76
N ARG A 30 -9.56 0.01 10.69
CA ARG A 30 -8.23 -0.25 10.10
C ARG A 30 -7.56 1.04 9.63
N SER A 31 -8.26 1.85 8.85
CA SER A 31 -7.75 3.14 8.35
C SER A 31 -7.33 4.06 9.50
N ARG A 32 -8.09 4.08 10.61
CA ARG A 32 -7.72 4.85 11.80
C ARG A 32 -6.46 4.32 12.48
N ILE A 33 -6.26 3.00 12.55
CA ILE A 33 -5.05 2.41 13.11
C ILE A 33 -3.83 2.78 12.26
N ILE A 34 -3.93 2.63 10.94
CA ILE A 34 -2.85 3.00 10.01
C ILE A 34 -2.51 4.48 10.15
N GLN A 35 -3.53 5.36 10.15
CA GLN A 35 -3.33 6.81 10.28
C GLN A 35 -2.71 7.20 11.63
N LYS A 36 -3.09 6.52 12.71
CA LYS A 36 -2.55 6.76 14.06
C LYS A 36 -1.05 6.51 14.12
N HIS A 37 -0.58 5.48 13.41
CA HIS A 37 0.82 5.02 13.43
C HIS A 37 1.60 5.40 12.18
N THR A 38 1.04 6.27 11.33
CA THR A 38 1.70 6.78 10.13
C THR A 38 1.74 8.30 10.18
N LYS A 39 2.95 8.85 10.12
CA LYS A 39 3.19 10.29 10.06
C LYS A 39 3.15 10.73 8.60
N TYR A 40 2.22 11.61 8.26
CA TYR A 40 2.09 12.19 6.93
C TYR A 40 2.66 13.62 6.91
N HIS A 41 3.22 14.01 5.77
CA HIS A 41 3.59 15.39 5.50
C HIS A 41 2.32 16.26 5.36
N PRO A 42 2.19 17.38 6.07
CA PRO A 42 0.92 18.12 6.17
C PRO A 42 0.43 18.73 4.86
N ILE A 43 1.36 19.04 3.93
CA ILE A 43 1.03 19.65 2.63
C ILE A 43 0.92 18.61 1.51
N SER A 44 1.97 17.82 1.27
CA SER A 44 1.99 16.84 0.19
C SER A 44 1.19 15.56 0.45
N GLY A 45 0.84 15.26 1.72
CA GLY A 45 0.19 14.01 2.10
C GLY A 45 1.07 12.76 1.99
N GLN A 46 2.37 12.92 1.70
CA GLN A 46 3.31 11.80 1.61
C GLN A 46 3.62 11.21 2.99
N VAL A 47 3.85 9.89 3.06
CA VAL A 47 4.27 9.20 4.29
C VAL A 47 5.71 9.60 4.62
N GLN A 48 5.93 10.15 5.81
CA GLN A 48 7.26 10.46 6.35
C GLN A 48 7.82 9.30 7.18
N ALA A 49 6.97 8.65 7.96
CA ALA A 49 7.32 7.52 8.81
C ALA A 49 6.08 6.68 9.05
N SER A 50 6.24 5.36 9.14
CA SER A 50 5.17 4.44 9.50
C SER A 50 5.73 3.38 10.44
N ASP A 51 5.04 3.15 11.55
CA ASP A 51 5.39 2.08 12.49
C ASP A 51 4.56 0.84 12.16
N PHE A 52 5.14 0.00 11.30
CA PHE A 52 4.49 -1.23 10.84
C PHE A 52 4.22 -2.22 11.96
N ILE A 53 5.10 -2.29 12.95
CA ILE A 53 4.94 -3.18 14.10
C ILE A 53 3.76 -2.70 14.95
N ALA A 54 3.67 -1.40 15.21
CA ALA A 54 2.53 -0.84 15.94
C ALA A 54 1.20 -0.99 15.19
N ILE A 55 1.20 -0.81 13.88
CA ILE A 55 0.01 -1.06 13.04
C ILE A 55 -0.43 -2.51 13.16
N GLN A 56 0.50 -3.47 13.02
CA GLN A 56 0.18 -4.89 13.07
C GLN A 56 -0.31 -5.30 14.46
N ALA A 57 0.39 -4.91 15.52
CA ALA A 57 0.04 -5.20 16.91
C ALA A 57 -1.35 -4.63 17.26
N GLU A 58 -1.63 -3.37 16.92
CA GLU A 58 -2.94 -2.76 17.20
C GLU A 58 -4.05 -3.36 16.33
N THR A 59 -3.74 -3.81 15.11
CA THR A 59 -4.70 -4.52 14.25
C THR A 59 -5.07 -5.88 14.85
N ILE A 60 -4.08 -6.66 15.30
CA ILE A 60 -4.30 -7.92 16.01
C ILE A 60 -5.15 -7.68 17.26
N TRP A 61 -4.78 -6.68 18.05
CA TRP A 61 -5.50 -6.31 19.27
C TRP A 61 -6.95 -5.89 19.00
N ALA A 62 -7.18 -5.09 17.95
CA ALA A 62 -8.53 -4.65 17.57
C ALA A 62 -9.40 -5.80 17.01
N ALA A 63 -8.77 -6.77 16.35
CA ALA A 63 -9.44 -7.96 15.83
C ALA A 63 -9.76 -8.98 16.92
N LEU A 64 -8.97 -9.04 18.00
CA LEU A 64 -9.21 -9.93 19.13
C LEU A 64 -10.50 -9.55 19.88
N LYS A 65 -11.45 -10.49 19.95
CA LYS A 65 -12.77 -10.31 20.60
C LYS A 65 -12.87 -11.05 21.91
N GLU A 66 -12.35 -12.26 21.95
CA GLU A 66 -12.35 -13.10 23.14
C GLU A 66 -10.99 -13.78 23.27
N GLN A 67 -10.55 -14.01 24.50
CA GLN A 67 -9.28 -14.63 24.84
C GLN A 67 -9.34 -15.29 26.22
N PRO A 68 -8.38 -16.16 26.57
CA PRO A 68 -8.31 -16.79 27.89
C PRO A 68 -8.19 -15.76 29.02
N GLN A 69 -8.89 -16.00 30.14
CA GLN A 69 -8.88 -15.11 31.32
C GLN A 69 -7.63 -15.29 32.18
N THR A 70 -6.95 -16.43 32.07
CA THR A 70 -5.79 -16.79 32.89
C THR A 70 -4.57 -15.90 32.60
N ASN A 71 -4.37 -15.52 31.35
CA ASN A 71 -3.33 -14.59 30.95
C ASN A 71 -3.72 -13.91 29.62
N PRO A 72 -4.46 -12.79 29.69
CA PRO A 72 -4.89 -12.10 28.49
C PRO A 72 -3.68 -11.53 27.74
N LEU A 73 -3.64 -11.76 26.44
CA LEU A 73 -2.80 -11.01 25.54
C LEU A 73 -3.10 -9.51 25.73
N SER A 74 -2.06 -8.69 25.68
CA SER A 74 -2.17 -7.23 25.77
C SER A 74 -1.46 -6.58 24.60
N LEU A 75 -1.83 -5.34 24.29
CA LEU A 75 -1.14 -4.57 23.26
C LEU A 75 0.34 -4.36 23.60
N GLU A 76 0.67 -4.15 24.87
CA GLU A 76 2.05 -4.02 25.36
C GLU A 76 2.86 -5.30 25.08
N LYS A 77 2.26 -6.47 25.28
CA LYS A 77 2.90 -7.76 24.97
C LYS A 77 3.11 -7.98 23.48
N LEU A 78 2.24 -7.45 22.63
CA LEU A 78 2.41 -7.51 21.18
C LEU A 78 3.50 -6.55 20.67
N LEU A 79 3.81 -5.49 21.42
CA LEU A 79 4.82 -4.49 21.07
C LEU A 79 6.19 -4.72 21.74
N GLY A 80 6.25 -5.57 22.76
CA GLY A 80 7.47 -5.76 23.56
C GLY A 80 8.59 -6.40 22.76
N GLU A 81 9.75 -5.76 22.72
CA GLU A 81 10.94 -6.30 22.03
C GLU A 81 11.60 -7.46 22.82
N GLU A 82 11.79 -7.28 24.14
CA GLU A 82 12.44 -8.29 24.99
C GLU A 82 11.46 -9.19 25.76
N THR A 83 10.28 -8.66 26.07
CA THR A 83 9.26 -9.36 26.89
C THR A 83 7.98 -9.66 26.13
N GLY A 84 8.01 -9.53 24.80
CA GLY A 84 6.85 -9.71 23.94
C GLY A 84 6.45 -11.16 23.70
N VAL A 85 5.52 -11.34 22.78
CA VAL A 85 5.11 -12.68 22.33
C VAL A 85 6.21 -13.36 21.52
N PRO A 86 6.31 -14.70 21.57
CA PRO A 86 7.21 -15.44 20.68
C PRO A 86 6.94 -15.13 19.20
N ILE A 87 7.99 -15.08 18.39
CA ILE A 87 7.91 -14.74 16.95
C ILE A 87 6.86 -15.61 16.23
N ALA A 88 6.92 -16.92 16.42
CA ALA A 88 6.01 -17.86 15.78
C ALA A 88 4.54 -17.64 16.20
N LEU A 89 4.29 -17.20 17.44
CA LEU A 89 2.96 -16.80 17.88
C LEU A 89 2.52 -15.51 17.17
N GLY A 90 3.39 -14.50 17.11
CA GLY A 90 3.12 -13.24 16.40
C GLY A 90 2.79 -13.45 14.91
N GLU A 91 3.50 -14.34 14.24
CA GLU A 91 3.25 -14.73 12.84
C GLU A 91 1.90 -15.43 12.67
N LEU A 92 1.57 -16.39 13.54
CA LEU A 92 0.29 -17.09 13.54
C LEU A 92 -0.88 -16.12 13.72
N LEU A 93 -0.79 -15.21 14.70
CA LEU A 93 -1.81 -14.20 14.94
C LEU A 93 -1.96 -13.27 13.73
N SER A 94 -0.84 -12.86 13.14
CA SER A 94 -0.83 -12.02 11.94
C SER A 94 -1.51 -12.72 10.77
N GLN A 95 -1.22 -13.99 10.51
CA GLN A 95 -1.83 -14.77 9.44
C GLN A 95 -3.36 -14.84 9.60
N VAL A 96 -3.86 -15.13 10.80
CA VAL A 96 -5.29 -15.18 11.10
C VAL A 96 -5.96 -13.83 10.82
N VAL A 97 -5.39 -12.76 11.37
CA VAL A 97 -5.97 -11.42 11.25
C VAL A 97 -5.90 -10.90 9.82
N ASN A 98 -4.84 -11.19 9.09
CA ASN A 98 -4.68 -10.84 7.68
C ASN A 98 -5.71 -11.55 6.80
N GLY A 99 -5.98 -12.84 7.06
CA GLY A 99 -7.04 -13.59 6.39
C GLY A 99 -8.44 -13.03 6.67
N LEU A 100 -8.70 -12.60 7.92
CA LEU A 100 -9.97 -12.01 8.34
C LEU A 100 -10.18 -10.57 7.85
N CYS A 101 -9.13 -9.78 7.74
CA CYS A 101 -9.21 -8.37 7.38
C CYS A 101 -8.86 -8.12 5.91
N ALA A 102 -8.74 -9.19 5.10
CA ALA A 102 -8.49 -9.20 3.66
C ALA A 102 -7.58 -8.03 3.24
N LEU A 103 -6.30 -8.15 3.58
CA LEU A 103 -5.28 -7.27 3.04
C LEU A 103 -5.34 -7.29 1.52
N THR A 104 -5.36 -6.12 0.87
CA THR A 104 -4.97 -6.10 -0.55
C THR A 104 -3.48 -6.41 -0.68
N GLN A 105 -3.04 -6.88 -1.85
CA GLN A 105 -1.65 -7.22 -2.08
C GLN A 105 -0.74 -5.99 -1.89
N GLU A 106 -1.24 -4.79 -2.23
CA GLU A 106 -0.54 -3.51 -2.00
C GLU A 106 -0.41 -3.18 -0.51
N GLU A 107 -1.45 -3.43 0.29
CA GLU A 107 -1.38 -3.21 1.75
C GLU A 107 -0.43 -4.21 2.42
N THR A 108 -0.40 -5.45 1.93
CA THR A 108 0.57 -6.45 2.39
C THR A 108 1.99 -6.02 2.05
N ALA A 109 2.22 -5.52 0.83
CA ALA A 109 3.53 -5.02 0.41
C ALA A 109 3.96 -3.78 1.23
N PHE A 110 3.04 -2.85 1.48
CA PHE A 110 3.30 -1.68 2.33
C PHE A 110 3.70 -2.09 3.75
N LEU A 111 3.02 -3.08 4.35
CA LEU A 111 3.31 -3.55 5.71
C LEU A 111 4.49 -4.53 5.80
N SER A 112 4.89 -5.15 4.67
CA SER A 112 5.94 -6.19 4.62
C SER A 112 7.27 -5.70 4.06
N GLU A 113 7.38 -4.47 3.55
CA GLU A 113 8.66 -3.91 3.12
C GLU A 113 9.50 -3.47 4.33
N PRO A 114 10.56 -4.20 4.73
CA PRO A 114 11.69 -3.52 5.35
C PRO A 114 12.20 -2.56 4.29
N SER A 115 12.39 -1.29 4.68
CA SER A 115 12.94 -0.20 3.88
C SER A 115 14.23 -0.63 3.16
N ALA A 116 14.09 -1.28 2.01
CA ALA A 116 15.11 -1.33 1.00
C ALA A 116 14.85 -0.10 0.15
N ALA A 117 15.40 1.02 0.61
CA ALA A 117 15.67 2.16 -0.24
C ALA A 117 16.64 1.72 -1.35
N LYS A 118 16.12 1.01 -2.35
CA LYS A 118 16.74 0.89 -3.65
C LYS A 118 15.91 1.77 -4.55
N ASN A 119 16.26 3.07 -4.57
CA ASN A 119 15.89 3.97 -5.66
C ASN A 119 16.10 3.22 -6.98
N PRO A 120 15.07 2.94 -7.78
CA PRO A 120 15.23 3.10 -9.20
C PRO A 120 15.08 4.61 -9.40
N THR A 121 16.20 5.32 -9.37
CA THR A 121 16.26 6.61 -10.06
C THR A 121 16.03 6.28 -11.53
N GLN A 122 14.76 6.15 -11.92
CA GLN A 122 14.40 6.09 -13.31
C GLN A 122 14.71 7.49 -13.82
N GLN A 123 15.88 7.62 -14.43
CA GLN A 123 16.36 8.84 -15.03
C GLN A 123 15.25 9.37 -15.93
N SER A 124 14.60 10.43 -15.49
CA SER A 124 13.79 11.28 -16.35
C SER A 124 14.65 11.63 -17.56
N PRO A 125 14.22 11.35 -18.80
CA PRO A 125 14.89 11.95 -19.94
C PRO A 125 14.71 13.46 -19.81
N THR A 126 15.82 14.14 -19.52
CA THR A 126 16.01 15.58 -19.64
C THR A 126 15.53 16.02 -21.02
N PHE A 127 14.40 16.73 -21.07
CA PHE A 127 14.11 17.61 -22.20
C PHE A 127 14.76 18.96 -21.90
N ASP A 128 15.88 19.20 -22.56
CA ASP A 128 16.59 20.46 -22.58
C ASP A 128 15.67 21.61 -23.04
N SER A 129 15.82 22.74 -22.36
CA SER A 129 15.11 23.99 -22.63
C SER A 129 15.77 24.84 -23.72
N ALA A 130 14.95 25.77 -24.25
CA ALA A 130 15.24 27.00 -25.00
C ALA A 130 15.30 26.84 -26.54
N LYS A 131 14.76 27.74 -27.38
CA LYS A 131 14.67 29.21 -27.27
C LYS A 131 13.69 29.76 -28.34
N ASN A 132 13.08 30.91 -28.05
CA ASN A 132 12.37 31.88 -28.92
C ASN A 132 12.23 31.55 -30.42
N SER A 133 10.98 31.52 -30.93
CA SER A 133 10.69 31.71 -32.35
C SER A 133 10.13 33.11 -32.57
N ALA A 134 11.02 34.05 -32.87
CA ALA A 134 10.72 35.25 -33.62
C ALA A 134 11.56 35.16 -34.90
N GLY A 135 10.92 35.25 -36.08
CA GLY A 135 11.64 35.46 -37.34
C GLY A 135 11.15 34.64 -38.53
N LEU A 136 10.70 35.37 -39.56
CA LEU A 136 10.45 34.97 -40.95
C LEU A 136 11.48 34.00 -41.56
N PRO A 137 11.07 33.30 -42.63
CA PRO A 137 11.74 33.49 -43.92
C PRO A 137 10.68 33.67 -45.05
N GLN A 138 10.58 34.82 -45.71
CA GLN A 138 11.40 35.31 -46.83
C GLN A 138 11.34 34.43 -48.10
N ASN A 139 10.58 34.95 -49.07
CA ASN A 139 10.39 34.51 -50.46
C ASN A 139 11.68 34.51 -51.31
N SER A 140 11.56 33.86 -52.49
CA SER A 140 12.32 34.02 -53.76
C SER A 140 13.12 32.75 -54.11
N ALA A 141 13.11 32.14 -55.31
CA ALA A 141 12.47 32.32 -56.62
C ALA A 141 12.57 30.94 -57.34
N GLY A 142 11.61 30.52 -58.19
CA GLY A 142 11.83 30.58 -59.64
C GLY A 142 11.33 29.35 -60.42
N ASN A 143 10.07 29.42 -60.87
CA ASN A 143 9.43 28.94 -62.13
C ASN A 143 9.37 27.45 -62.62
N PRO A 144 8.35 27.10 -63.46
CA PRO A 144 7.82 25.74 -63.76
C PRO A 144 8.10 25.26 -65.23
N PRO A 145 7.64 24.06 -65.72
CA PRO A 145 6.31 23.89 -66.40
C PRO A 145 5.67 22.45 -66.29
N ALA A 146 4.34 22.27 -66.10
CA ALA A 146 3.22 22.09 -67.06
C ALA A 146 2.74 20.61 -67.23
N PRO A 147 1.61 20.28 -67.92
CA PRO A 147 0.34 19.90 -67.29
C PRO A 147 -0.26 18.57 -67.82
N SER A 148 -1.37 18.08 -67.22
CA SER A 148 -2.34 17.20 -67.90
C SER A 148 -3.74 17.28 -67.27
N THR A 149 -4.62 17.95 -68.02
CA THR A 149 -6.06 17.72 -68.30
C THR A 149 -6.58 16.32 -67.89
N SER A 150 -7.83 16.01 -67.53
CA SER A 150 -9.15 16.62 -67.71
C SER A 150 -10.19 15.70 -66.98
N THR A 151 -11.17 16.22 -66.23
CA THR A 151 -12.63 16.21 -66.55
C THR A 151 -13.52 15.20 -65.78
N LEU A 152 -14.51 15.78 -65.07
CA LEU A 152 -15.91 15.38 -64.75
C LEU A 152 -16.30 13.90 -64.49
N LEU A 153 -17.09 13.62 -63.44
CA LEU A 153 -18.56 13.70 -63.50
C LEU A 153 -19.24 13.40 -62.13
N SER A 154 -20.39 14.04 -61.97
CA SER A 154 -21.41 13.94 -60.93
C SER A 154 -22.20 12.62 -60.89
N SER A 155 -22.81 12.30 -59.74
CA SER A 155 -24.28 12.27 -59.54
C SER A 155 -24.84 11.09 -58.73
N THR A 156 -25.78 11.44 -57.83
CA THR A 156 -26.92 10.65 -57.28
C THR A 156 -26.57 9.48 -56.35
N LYS A 157 -27.19 9.38 -55.16
CA LYS A 157 -28.64 9.31 -54.93
C LYS A 157 -29.04 9.80 -53.54
#